data_AF-A0A3N5IFJ5-F1
#
_entry.id   AF-A0A3N5IFJ5-F1
#
_cell.length_a   1.000
_cell.length_b   1.000
_cell.length_c   1.000
_cell.angle_alpha   90.00
_cell.angle_beta   90.00
_cell.angle_gamma   90.00
#
_symmetry.space_group_name_H-M   'P 1'
#
loop_
_entity.id
_entity.type
_entity.pdbx_description
1 polymer ?
#
loop_
_entity_poly.entity_id
_entity_poly.type
_entity_poly.pdbx_seq_one_letter_code
_entity_poly.pdbx_strand_id
1 'polypeptide(L)'
;MSISQIAHVLEIPFRLVQQLLHELADIGLVAETPSGVKHEVAFQPARTIEGITVKYALDAYEQHGASAPCPPSEEAEKVSKYLKEMSETIEKSAANIKLKEI
;
A
#
# COMPACT_ATOMS: atom_id res chain seq x y z
N MET A 1 -14.71 -7.66 1.46
CA MET A 1 -15.08 -7.91 0.05
C MET A 1 -14.23 -9.03 -0.52
N SER A 2 -14.74 -9.87 -1.43
CA SER A 2 -13.91 -10.89 -2.07
C SER A 2 -13.08 -10.35 -3.23
N ILE A 3 -12.07 -11.10 -3.67
CA ILE A 3 -11.20 -10.73 -4.80
C ILE A 3 -12.03 -10.44 -6.06
N SER A 4 -13.02 -11.29 -6.36
CA SER A 4 -13.90 -11.13 -7.52
C SER A 4 -14.71 -9.83 -7.45
N GLN A 5 -15.20 -9.47 -6.27
CA GLN A 5 -15.93 -8.21 -6.05
C GLN A 5 -15.00 -7.00 -6.25
N ILE A 6 -13.79 -7.05 -5.69
CA ILE A 6 -12.81 -5.96 -5.80
C ILE A 6 -12.35 -5.79 -7.25
N ALA A 7 -12.03 -6.89 -7.95
CA ALA A 7 -11.67 -6.88 -9.37
C ALA A 7 -12.77 -6.30 -10.26
N HIS A 8 -14.03 -6.63 -9.94
CA HIS A 8 -15.17 -6.06 -10.66
C HIS A 8 -15.31 -4.54 -10.42
N VAL A 9 -15.21 -4.09 -9.17
CA VAL A 9 -15.36 -2.65 -8.82
C VAL A 9 -14.22 -1.80 -9.37
N LEU A 10 -12.99 -2.32 -9.36
CA LEU A 10 -11.82 -1.58 -9.84
C LEU A 10 -11.60 -1.71 -11.36
N GLU A 11 -12.33 -2.60 -12.03
CA GLU A 11 -12.13 -2.95 -13.45
C GLU A 11 -10.69 -3.40 -13.76
N ILE A 12 -10.05 -4.08 -12.81
CA ILE A 12 -8.67 -4.58 -12.89
C ILE A 12 -8.68 -6.12 -12.99
N PRO A 13 -7.76 -6.75 -13.74
CA PRO A 13 -7.69 -8.21 -13.85
C PRO A 13 -7.61 -8.91 -12.49
N PHE A 14 -8.37 -10.00 -12.33
CA PHE A 14 -8.44 -10.80 -11.10
C PHE A 14 -7.05 -11.15 -10.53
N ARG A 15 -6.12 -11.61 -11.38
CA ARG A 15 -4.77 -11.98 -10.94
C ARG A 15 -3.98 -10.81 -10.36
N LEU A 16 -4.16 -9.61 -10.91
CA LEU A 16 -3.49 -8.41 -10.42
C LEU A 16 -4.08 -7.99 -9.07
N VAL A 17 -5.40 -8.03 -8.92
CA VAL A 17 -6.05 -7.77 -7.62
C VAL A 17 -5.63 -8.79 -6.57
N GLN A 18 -5.58 -10.08 -6.93
CA GLN A 18 -5.10 -11.12 -6.03
C GLN A 18 -3.67 -10.86 -5.56
N GLN A 19 -2.77 -10.52 -6.49
CA GLN A 19 -1.38 -10.19 -6.15
C GLN A 19 -1.31 -8.98 -5.21
N LEU A 20 -1.95 -7.86 -5.58
CA LEU A 20 -1.95 -6.64 -4.77
C LEU A 20 -2.52 -6.88 -3.37
N LEU A 21 -3.60 -7.66 -3.24
CA LEU A 21 -4.20 -7.97 -1.95
C LEU A 21 -3.26 -8.80 -1.05
N HIS A 22 -2.49 -9.72 -1.61
CA HIS A 22 -1.48 -10.45 -0.86
C HIS A 22 -0.32 -9.54 -0.44
N GLU A 23 0.19 -8.70 -1.33
CA GLU A 23 1.26 -7.74 -1.02
C GLU A 23 0.82 -6.74 0.07
N LEU A 24 -0.41 -6.23 -0.02
CA LEU A 24 -1.02 -5.34 0.97
C LEU A 24 -1.29 -6.05 2.31
N ALA A 25 -1.54 -7.36 2.29
CA ALA A 25 -1.68 -8.18 3.49
C ALA A 25 -0.33 -8.39 4.18
N ASP A 26 0.72 -8.65 3.42
CA ASP A 26 2.08 -8.83 3.94
C ASP A 26 2.60 -7.59 4.68
N ILE A 27 2.23 -6.40 4.23
CA ILE A 27 2.57 -5.12 4.90
C ILE A 27 1.52 -4.66 5.93
N GLY A 28 0.47 -5.44 6.16
CA GLY A 28 -0.55 -5.15 7.18
C GLY A 28 -1.39 -3.90 6.91
N LEU A 29 -1.63 -3.58 5.63
CA LEU A 29 -2.66 -2.60 5.22
C LEU A 29 -4.03 -3.27 5.05
N VAL A 30 -4.03 -4.53 4.61
CA VAL A 30 -5.24 -5.34 4.40
C VAL A 30 -5.15 -6.63 5.23
N ALA A 31 -6.27 -7.15 5.68
CA ALA A 31 -6.37 -8.44 6.37
C ALA A 31 -7.32 -9.38 5.63
N GLU A 32 -6.91 -10.64 5.54
CA GLU A 32 -7.79 -11.73 5.13
C GLU A 32 -8.81 -12.02 6.23
N THR A 33 -10.04 -12.34 5.81
CA THR A 33 -11.16 -12.67 6.67
C THR A 33 -11.91 -13.86 6.09
N PRO A 34 -12.48 -14.73 6.94
CA PRO A 34 -13.35 -15.80 6.46
C PRO A 34 -14.51 -15.19 5.68
N SER A 35 -14.72 -15.64 4.43
CA SER A 35 -16.00 -15.39 3.77
C SER A 35 -17.06 -16.33 4.35
N GLY A 36 -18.31 -15.87 4.43
CA GLY A 36 -19.45 -16.75 4.69
C GLY A 36 -19.71 -17.76 3.57
N VAL A 37 -18.99 -17.63 2.45
CA VAL A 37 -19.02 -18.54 1.31
C VAL A 37 -17.86 -19.54 1.41
N LYS A 38 -18.18 -20.83 1.23
CA LYS A 38 -17.19 -21.91 1.28
C LYS A 38 -16.11 -21.71 0.21
N HIS A 39 -14.85 -21.72 0.65
CA HIS A 39 -13.64 -21.59 -0.19
C HIS A 39 -13.41 -20.20 -0.80
N GLU A 40 -14.03 -19.16 -0.25
CA GLU A 40 -13.75 -17.77 -0.63
C GLU A 40 -13.09 -17.04 0.55
N VAL A 41 -12.09 -16.21 0.25
CA VAL A 41 -11.46 -15.31 1.23
C VAL A 41 -11.98 -13.90 0.95
N ALA A 42 -12.36 -13.21 2.01
CA ALA A 42 -12.74 -11.81 1.96
C ALA A 42 -11.62 -10.95 2.56
N PHE A 43 -11.56 -9.70 2.15
CA PHE A 43 -10.54 -8.75 2.58
C PHE A 43 -11.20 -7.53 3.22
N GLN A 44 -10.52 -6.98 4.23
CA GLN A 44 -10.86 -5.75 4.94
C GLN A 44 -9.60 -4.97 5.30
N PRO A 45 -9.68 -3.67 5.63
CA PRO A 45 -8.56 -2.95 6.21
C PRO A 45 -8.02 -3.66 7.47
N ALA A 46 -6.70 -3.83 7.56
CA ALA A 46 -6.06 -4.48 8.72
C ALA A 46 -6.01 -3.59 9.98
N ARG A 47 -6.28 -2.30 9.81
CA ARG A 47 -6.24 -1.29 10.86
C ARG A 47 -7.32 -0.25 10.62
N THR A 48 -7.53 0.61 11.61
CA THR A 48 -8.40 1.76 11.42
C THR A 48 -7.99 2.61 10.21
N ILE A 49 -8.98 2.99 9.41
CA ILE A 49 -8.80 3.90 8.27
C ILE A 49 -8.69 5.37 8.69
N GLU A 50 -8.92 5.72 9.97
CA GLU A 50 -8.88 7.10 10.46
C GLU A 50 -7.49 7.75 10.37
N GLY A 51 -6.43 6.94 10.33
CA GLY A 51 -5.03 7.39 10.27
C GLY A 51 -4.33 7.14 8.93
N ILE A 52 -4.99 6.50 7.95
CA ILE A 52 -4.35 6.13 6.69
C ILE A 52 -4.44 7.31 5.72
N THR A 53 -3.30 7.95 5.45
CA THR A 53 -3.19 8.98 4.40
C THR A 53 -2.77 8.37 3.07
N VAL A 54 -2.94 9.12 1.97
CA VAL A 54 -2.43 8.74 0.65
C VAL A 54 -0.94 8.40 0.72
N LYS A 55 -0.11 9.31 1.28
CA LYS A 55 1.33 9.10 1.43
C LYS A 55 1.65 7.88 2.29
N TYR A 56 0.93 7.68 3.39
CA TYR A 56 1.15 6.52 4.26
C TYR A 56 0.93 5.20 3.53
N ALA A 57 -0.14 5.08 2.75
CA ALA A 57 -0.43 3.86 1.99
C ALA A 57 0.62 3.61 0.89
N LEU A 58 1.06 4.67 0.19
CA LEU A 58 2.14 4.60 -0.79
C LEU A 58 3.47 4.19 -0.16
N ASP A 59 3.92 4.87 0.91
CA ASP A 59 5.18 4.57 1.60
C ASP A 59 5.20 3.12 2.12
N ALA A 60 4.09 2.64 2.69
CA ALA A 60 3.99 1.28 3.19
C ALA A 60 4.10 0.24 2.06
N TYR A 61 3.50 0.52 0.90
CA TYR A 61 3.59 -0.34 -0.28
C TYR A 61 4.97 -0.29 -0.94
N GLU A 62 5.61 0.87 -1.04
CA GLU A 62 6.96 1.01 -1.60
C GLU A 62 8.04 0.30 -0.76
N GLN A 63 7.82 0.17 0.55
CA GLN A 63 8.69 -0.63 1.41
C GLN A 63 8.53 -2.14 1.19
N HIS A 64 7.45 -2.59 0.55
CA HIS A 64 7.26 -3.99 0.20
C HIS A 64 8.31 -4.42 -0.84
N GLY A 65 9.15 -5.38 -0.48
CA GLY A 65 10.19 -5.88 -1.38
C GLY A 65 11.40 -4.95 -1.57
N ALA A 66 11.56 -3.90 -0.75
CA ALA A 66 12.77 -3.08 -0.72
C ALA A 66 14.00 -3.96 -0.41
N SER A 67 14.72 -4.34 -1.46
CA SER A 67 15.81 -5.33 -1.40
C SER A 67 17.18 -4.68 -1.51
N ALA A 68 18.03 -5.09 -0.58
CA ALA A 68 19.47 -4.93 -0.46
C ALA A 68 19.98 -3.49 -0.22
N PRO A 69 20.84 -3.29 0.79
CA PRO A 69 21.56 -2.03 0.95
C PRO A 69 22.39 -1.77 -0.31
N CYS A 70 22.14 -0.63 -0.96
CA CYS A 70 23.05 -0.14 -1.99
C CYS A 70 24.40 0.16 -1.31
N PRO A 71 25.54 -0.28 -1.87
CA PRO A 71 26.84 0.06 -1.29
C PRO A 71 26.96 1.59 -1.17
N PRO A 72 27.44 2.10 -0.02
CA PRO A 72 27.48 3.54 0.21
C PRO A 72 28.43 4.21 -0.80
N SER A 73 27.90 5.18 -1.54
CA SER A 73 28.64 6.07 -2.43
C SER A 73 28.14 7.50 -2.24
N GLU A 74 28.96 8.51 -2.56
CA GLU A 74 28.54 9.91 -2.44
C GLU A 74 27.30 10.22 -3.30
N GLU A 75 27.17 9.58 -4.46
CA GLU A 75 26.02 9.68 -5.34
C GLU A 75 24.78 9.05 -4.71
N ALA A 76 24.93 7.86 -4.11
CA ALA A 76 23.84 7.18 -3.42
C ALA A 76 23.32 8.01 -2.23
N GLU A 77 24.22 8.66 -1.48
CA GLU A 77 23.85 9.56 -0.39
C GLU A 77 23.11 10.81 -0.89
N LYS A 78 23.57 11.42 -1.99
CA LYS A 78 22.89 12.57 -2.62
C LYS A 78 21.48 12.21 -3.07
N VAL A 79 21.31 11.06 -3.75
CA VAL A 79 19.99 10.57 -4.19
C VAL A 79 19.10 10.31 -2.98
N SER A 80 19.61 9.64 -1.95
CA SER A 80 18.87 9.38 -0.71
C SER A 80 18.41 10.68 -0.03
N LYS A 81 19.25 11.71 -0.03
CA LYS A 81 18.90 13.04 0.49
C LYS A 81 17.75 13.67 -0.31
N TYR A 82 17.82 13.67 -1.65
CA TYR A 82 16.76 14.25 -2.48
C TYR A 82 15.43 13.49 -2.34
N LEU A 83 15.46 12.14 -2.31
CA LEU A 83 14.27 11.33 -2.09
C LEU A 83 13.64 11.62 -0.72
N LYS A 84 14.46 11.83 0.32
CA LYS A 84 13.98 12.22 1.65
C LYS A 84 13.32 13.61 1.63
N GLU A 85 13.96 14.60 1.02
CA GLU A 85 13.39 15.96 0.89
C GLU A 85 12.05 15.95 0.13
N MET A 86 11.93 15.12 -0.91
CA MET A 86 10.68 14.91 -1.65
C MET A 86 9.62 14.27 -0.76
N SER A 87 9.96 13.20 -0.02
CA SER A 87 9.04 12.53 0.91
C SER A 87 8.51 13.49 1.99
N GLU A 88 9.37 14.33 2.57
CA GLU A 88 8.98 15.36 3.54
C GLU A 88 8.07 16.44 2.94
N THR A 89 8.27 16.77 1.67
CA THR A 89 7.42 17.73 0.94
C THR A 89 6.04 17.14 0.69
N ILE A 90 5.97 15.88 0.25
CA ILE A 90 4.70 15.16 0.03
C ILE A 90 3.95 15.01 1.35
N GLU A 91 4.64 14.70 2.44
CA GLU A 91 4.02 14.55 3.77
C GLU A 91 3.29 15.81 4.24
N LYS A 92 3.85 16.99 3.95
CA LYS A 92 3.27 18.30 4.28
C LYS A 92 2.26 18.82 3.25
N SER A 93 2.09 18.12 2.14
CA SER A 93 1.18 18.54 1.07
C SER A 93 -0.27 18.51 1.53
N ALA A 94 -1.06 19.53 1.19
CA ALA A 94 -2.50 19.54 1.43
C ALA A 94 -3.24 18.41 0.65
N ALA A 95 -2.59 17.83 -0.37
CA ALA A 95 -3.10 16.67 -1.10
C ALA A 95 -2.88 15.33 -0.36
N ASN A 96 -2.08 15.30 0.71
CA ASN A 96 -1.88 14.12 1.55
C ASN A 96 -3.07 13.92 2.52
N ILE A 97 -4.25 13.75 1.94
CA ILE A 97 -5.50 13.55 2.67
C ILE A 97 -5.62 12.12 3.18
N LYS A 98 -6.56 11.90 4.10
CA LYS A 98 -6.91 10.56 4.57
C LYS A 98 -7.68 9.82 3.49
N LEU A 99 -7.39 8.54 3.28
CA LEU A 99 -8.06 7.72 2.25
C LEU A 99 -9.57 7.64 2.46
N LYS A 100 -10.05 7.74 3.71
CA LYS A 100 -11.48 7.72 4.03
C LYS A 100 -12.24 8.98 3.57
N GLU A 101 -11.54 10.03 3.18
CA GLU A 101 -12.13 11.32 2.73
C GLU A 101 -12.22 11.40 1.20
N ILE A 102 -11.87 10.31 0.50
CA ILE A 102 -11.99 10.09 -0.94
C ILE A 102 -13.19 9.17 -1.19
#